data_AF-A0A9Q4A9Z6-F1
#
_entry.id   AF-A0A9Q4A9Z6-F1
#
_cell.length_a   1.000
_cell.length_b   1.000
_cell.length_c   1.000
_cell.angle_alpha   90.00
_cell.angle_beta   90.00
_cell.angle_gamma   90.00
#
_symmetry.space_group_name_H-M   'P 1'
#
loop_
_entity.id
_entity.type
_entity.pdbx_description
1 polymer ?
#
loop_
_entity_poly.entity_id
_entity_poly.type
_entity_poly.pdbx_seq_one_letter_code
_entity_poly.pdbx_strand_id
1 'polypeptide(L)'
;LVVCGDAGDALGDSLYETRIYVKGKVESLGSDCVAKEMREEHLQELQELLNRAGFNEKAADFKRYGSARQLYNFKVDNASAY
;
A
#
# COMPACT_ATOMS: atom_id res chain seq x y z
N LEU A 1 -4.15 -4.17 -2.94
CA LEU A 1 -4.56 -4.96 -1.75
C LEU A 1 -5.61 -4.15 -1.00
N VAL A 2 -6.69 -4.78 -0.53
CA VAL A 2 -7.73 -4.15 0.31
C VAL A 2 -7.86 -4.96 1.60
N VAL A 3 -7.85 -4.27 2.75
CA VAL A 3 -7.99 -4.85 4.09
C VAL A 3 -9.18 -4.17 4.77
N CYS A 4 -10.29 -4.89 4.93
CA CYS A 4 -11.53 -4.38 5.54
C CYS A 4 -11.50 -4.38 7.09
N GLY A 5 -10.36 -4.66 7.69
CA GLY A 5 -10.14 -4.69 9.14
C GLY A 5 -8.78 -4.10 9.51
N ASP A 6 -8.22 -4.53 10.64
CA ASP A 6 -6.91 -4.09 11.11
C ASP A 6 -5.78 -4.85 10.37
N ALA A 7 -4.63 -4.20 10.26
CA ALA A 7 -3.38 -4.81 9.80
C ALA A 7 -2.37 -4.83 10.96
N GLY A 8 -1.76 -5.99 11.18
CA GLY A 8 -0.73 -6.19 12.20
C GLY A 8 0.63 -5.62 11.79
N ASP A 9 1.67 -6.15 12.43
CA ASP A 9 3.04 -5.63 12.28
C ASP A 9 3.62 -5.69 10.85
N ALA A 10 4.47 -4.70 10.57
CA ALA A 10 5.28 -4.57 9.36
C ALA A 10 4.48 -4.60 8.06
N LEU A 11 3.32 -3.92 8.03
CA LEU A 11 2.50 -3.84 6.82
C LEU A 11 3.31 -3.26 5.66
N GLY A 12 3.49 -4.08 4.62
CA GLY A 12 4.19 -3.66 3.42
C GLY A 12 5.71 -3.68 3.53
N ASP A 13 6.27 -4.59 4.32
CA ASP A 13 7.71 -4.82 4.31
C ASP A 13 8.18 -5.30 2.92
N SER A 14 9.26 -4.70 2.43
CA SER A 14 9.84 -4.96 1.10
C SER A 14 8.90 -4.74 -0.11
N LEU A 15 8.05 -3.71 -0.08
CA LEU A 15 7.17 -3.36 -1.20
C LEU A 15 7.87 -2.56 -2.31
N TYR A 16 7.92 -3.12 -3.53
CA TYR A 16 8.41 -2.41 -4.72
C TYR A 16 7.37 -1.44 -5.32
N GLU A 17 6.18 -1.94 -5.67
CA GLU A 17 5.06 -1.09 -6.11
C GLU A 17 3.73 -1.78 -5.83
N THR A 18 2.93 -1.22 -4.92
CA THR A 18 1.58 -1.71 -4.60
C THR A 18 0.75 -0.57 -3.99
N ARG A 19 -0.55 -0.55 -4.27
CA ARG A 19 -1.55 0.24 -3.54
C ARG A 19 -2.22 -0.65 -2.50
N ILE A 20 -2.09 -0.28 -1.23
CA ILE A 20 -2.74 -0.96 -0.11
C ILE A 20 -3.79 -0.02 0.47
N TYR A 21 -5.01 -0.53 0.64
CA TYR A 21 -6.11 0.18 1.28
C TYR A 21 -6.47 -0.53 2.58
N VAL A 22 -6.49 0.17 3.71
CA VAL A 22 -6.82 -0.41 5.03
C VAL A 22 -7.91 0.42 5.71
N LYS A 23 -9.01 -0.23 6.11
CA LYS A 23 -10.11 0.41 6.86
C LYS A 23 -9.77 0.57 8.35
N GLY A 24 -9.15 -0.45 8.92
CA GLY A 24 -8.82 -0.49 10.34
C GLY A 24 -7.52 0.22 10.70
N LYS A 25 -7.01 -0.11 11.88
CA LYS A 25 -5.72 0.35 12.38
C LYS A 25 -4.59 -0.44 11.71
N VAL A 26 -3.47 0.22 11.52
CA VAL A 26 -2.20 -0.41 11.14
C VAL A 26 -1.29 -0.31 12.35
N GLU A 27 -0.82 -1.45 12.84
CA GLU A 27 0.04 -1.51 14.03
C GLU A 27 1.42 -0.90 13.75
N SER A 28 2.07 -1.33 12.68
CA SER A 28 3.32 -0.75 12.20
C SER A 28 3.47 -0.89 10.67
N LEU A 29 4.24 0.02 10.07
CA LEU A 29 4.56 -0.03 8.64
C LEU A 29 5.91 -0.72 8.44
N GLY A 30 6.02 -1.51 7.38
CA GLY A 30 7.30 -2.06 6.93
C GLY A 30 8.26 -0.97 6.43
N SER A 31 9.54 -1.31 6.28
CA SER A 31 10.61 -0.32 6.06
C SER A 31 10.49 0.51 4.77
N ASP A 32 9.77 0.00 3.76
CA ASP A 32 9.53 0.72 2.50
C ASP A 32 8.04 1.01 2.28
N CYS A 33 7.25 1.15 3.35
CA CYS A 33 5.82 1.44 3.27
C CYS A 33 5.51 2.76 3.96
N VAL A 34 4.78 3.64 3.27
CA VAL A 34 4.33 4.93 3.85
C VAL A 34 2.85 5.16 3.55
N ALA A 35 2.21 5.94 4.41
CA ALA A 35 0.90 6.50 4.10
C ALA A 35 1.00 7.38 2.86
N LYS A 36 -0.02 7.32 2.01
CA LYS A 36 -0.11 8.10 0.78
C LYS A 36 -1.45 8.82 0.74
N GLU A 37 -1.49 9.95 0.04
CA GLU A 37 -2.70 10.74 -0.11
C GLU A 37 -3.83 9.96 -0.79
N MET A 38 -5.04 10.15 -0.28
CA MET A 38 -6.27 9.54 -0.80
C MET A 38 -6.89 10.47 -1.86
N ARG A 39 -6.47 10.33 -3.12
CA ARG A 39 -7.04 11.08 -4.27
C ARG A 39 -8.31 10.45 -4.84
N GLU A 40 -9.08 11.22 -5.61
CA GLU A 40 -10.36 10.82 -6.19
C GLU A 40 -10.27 9.53 -7.02
N GLU A 41 -9.25 9.36 -7.86
CA GLU A 41 -9.14 8.16 -8.70
C GLU A 41 -8.96 6.88 -7.88
N HIS A 42 -8.35 7.00 -6.69
CA HIS A 42 -8.17 5.88 -5.80
C HIS A 42 -9.45 5.54 -5.02
N LEU A 43 -10.27 6.55 -4.70
CA LEU A 43 -11.58 6.33 -4.08
C LEU A 43 -12.51 5.59 -5.05
N GLN A 44 -12.49 6.00 -6.32
CA GLN A 44 -13.23 5.32 -7.39
C GLN A 44 -12.74 3.88 -7.57
N GLU A 45 -11.42 3.68 -7.73
CA GLU A 45 -10.80 2.34 -7.83
C GLU A 45 -11.20 1.43 -6.66
N LEU A 46 -11.06 1.94 -5.43
CA LEU A 46 -11.39 1.16 -4.23
C LEU A 46 -12.88 0.83 -4.15
N GLN A 47 -13.76 1.78 -4.47
CA GLN A 47 -15.20 1.53 -4.45
C GLN A 47 -15.60 0.46 -5.47
N GLU A 48 -15.01 0.48 -6.66
CA GLU A 48 -15.22 -0.56 -7.67
C GLU A 48 -14.76 -1.94 -7.17
N LEU A 49 -13.59 -2.02 -6.53
CA LEU A 49 -13.08 -3.27 -5.97
C LEU A 49 -14.00 -3.82 -4.87
N LEU A 50 -14.48 -2.97 -3.96
CA LEU A 50 -15.42 -3.34 -2.89
C LEU A 50 -16.75 -3.84 -3.47
N ASN A 51 -17.31 -3.11 -4.44
CA ASN A 51 -18.56 -3.49 -5.11
C ASN A 51 -18.43 -4.85 -5.80
N ARG A 52 -17.33 -5.06 -6.54
CA ARG A 52 -17.06 -6.34 -7.24
C ARG A 52 -16.88 -7.50 -6.27
N ALA A 53 -16.33 -7.25 -5.09
CA ALA A 53 -16.15 -8.25 -4.05
C ALA A 53 -17.40 -8.43 -3.16
N GLY A 54 -18.47 -7.66 -3.38
CA GLY A 54 -19.72 -7.75 -2.62
C GLY A 54 -19.65 -7.13 -1.21
N PHE A 55 -18.68 -6.28 -0.94
CA PHE A 55 -18.54 -5.58 0.35
C PHE A 55 -19.36 -4.28 0.35
N ASN A 56 -20.24 -4.13 1.35
CA ASN A 56 -20.99 -2.89 1.57
C ASN A 56 -20.18 -1.91 2.43
N GLU A 57 -19.05 -1.46 1.91
CA GLU A 57 -18.12 -0.57 2.58
C GLU A 57 -17.89 0.70 1.76
N LYS A 58 -17.57 1.82 2.42
CA LYS A 58 -17.28 3.09 1.74
C LYS A 58 -15.78 3.25 1.58
N ALA A 59 -15.33 3.52 0.36
CA ALA A 59 -13.92 3.76 0.08
C ALA A 59 -13.30 4.90 0.93
N ALA A 60 -14.12 5.90 1.32
CA ALA A 60 -13.69 7.01 2.17
C ALA A 60 -13.28 6.61 3.59
N ASP A 61 -13.67 5.41 4.05
CA ASP A 61 -13.33 4.89 5.38
C ASP A 61 -11.94 4.22 5.40
N PHE A 62 -11.23 4.20 4.27
CA PHE A 62 -9.94 3.55 4.12
C PHE A 62 -8.80 4.56 4.04
N LYS A 63 -7.64 4.15 4.53
CA LYS A 63 -6.35 4.81 4.33
C LYS A 63 -5.57 4.10 3.25
N ARG A 64 -4.78 4.87 2.48
CA ARG A 64 -3.89 4.33 1.45
C ARG A 64 -2.45 4.29 1.92
N TYR A 65 -1.79 3.18 1.61
CA TYR A 65 -0.37 2.96 1.81
C TYR A 65 0.27 2.46 0.51
N GLY A 66 1.57 2.65 0.38
CA GLY A 66 2.35 2.14 -0.73
C GLY A 66 3.84 2.40 -0.57
N SER A 67 4.62 1.99 -1.57
CA SER A 67 6.09 2.03 -1.49
C SER A 67 6.62 3.45 -1.19
N ALA A 68 7.59 3.56 -0.28
CA ALA A 68 8.36 4.77 -0.05
C ALA A 68 9.37 5.03 -1.19
N ARG A 69 9.60 4.03 -2.05
CA ARG A 69 10.60 4.02 -3.13
C ARG A 69 12.03 4.24 -2.60
N GLN A 70 12.30 3.85 -1.36
CA GLN A 70 13.62 3.97 -0.75
C GLN A 70 14.47 2.70 -0.97
N LEU A 71 13.85 1.56 -1.28
CA LEU A 71 14.55 0.32 -1.66
C LEU A 71 15.10 0.33 -3.10
N TYR A 72 15.16 1.48 -3.78
CA TYR A 72 15.97 1.68 -4.98
C TYR A 72 17.48 1.65 -4.64
N ASN A 73 17.95 0.59 -4.00
CA ASN A 73 19.38 0.26 -3.99
C ASN A 73 19.70 -0.50 -5.27
N PHE A 74 19.67 0.20 -6.41
CA PHE A 74 20.56 -0.17 -7.50
C PHE A 74 21.97 0.19 -7.01
N LYS A 75 22.63 -0.74 -6.31
CA LYS A 75 24.08 -0.67 -6.17
C LYS A 75 24.67 -0.89 -7.56
N VAL A 76 24.82 0.19 -8.34
CA VAL A 76 25.72 0.24 -9.49
C VAL A 76 27.15 0.24 -8.95
N ASP A 77 27.55 -0.83 -8.28
CA ASP A 77 28.92 -1.04 -7.79
C ASP A 77 29.47 -2.40 -8.23
N ASN A 78 28.93 -2.97 -9.32
CA ASN A 78 29.47 -4.21 -9.86
C ASN A 78 29.38 -4.31 -11.39
N ALA A 79 29.64 -3.19 -12.08
CA ALA A 79 29.76 -3.16 -13.55
C ALA A 79 31.21 -2.95 -14.06
N SER A 80 32.22 -3.04 -13.20
CA SER A 80 33.63 -2.81 -13.58
C SER A 80 34.59 -3.93 -13.18
N ALA A 81 34.09 -5.12 -12.84
CA ALA A 81 34.92 -6.28 -12.53
C ALA A 81 34.73 -7.39 -13.56
N TYR A 82 35.05 -7.11 -14.83
CA TYR A 82 35.48 -8.12 -15.82
C TYR A 82 36.36 -7.48 -16.89
#